data_AF-A0A949NWM0-F1
#
_entry.id   AF-A0A949NWM0-F1
#
_cell.length_a   1.000
_cell.length_b   1.000
_cell.length_c   1.000
_cell.angle_alpha   90.00
_cell.angle_beta   90.00
_cell.angle_gamma   90.00
#
_symmetry.space_group_name_H-M   'P 1'
#
loop_
_entity.id
_entity.type
_entity.pdbx_description
1 polymer ?
#
loop_
_entity_poly.entity_id
_entity_poly.type
_entity_poly.pdbx_seq_one_letter_code
_entity_poly.pdbx_strand_id
1 'polypeptide(L)'
;MRCLFNKSIVIFLIFLFVSTFLHAQDWIVAGKRGIMTFVVVSKERERDESVYKEAIQDICANNDYCKIMFWSNSSDVPTSWPMNEHEKNSKVADYYHNGNSGEVKFIFKYSDDN
;
A
#
# COMPACT_ATOMS: atom_id res chain seq x y z
N MET A 1 30.05 30.29 -47.32
CA MET A 1 29.65 28.89 -47.07
C MET A 1 29.37 28.76 -45.57
N ARG A 2 28.10 28.76 -45.14
CA ARG A 2 27.70 28.79 -43.71
C ARG A 2 27.53 27.36 -43.20
N CYS A 3 28.37 26.92 -42.27
CA CYS A 3 28.19 25.65 -41.55
C CYS A 3 27.05 25.79 -40.53
N LEU A 4 25.85 25.35 -40.91
CA LEU A 4 24.72 25.14 -40.01
C LEU A 4 24.88 23.77 -39.33
N PHE A 5 25.75 23.68 -38.32
CA PHE A 5 25.88 22.49 -37.49
C PHE A 5 24.71 22.43 -36.47
N ASN A 6 23.61 21.83 -36.94
CA ASN A 6 22.79 20.84 -36.24
C ASN A 6 22.52 21.05 -34.73
N LYS A 7 21.85 22.15 -34.34
CA LYS A 7 21.33 22.34 -32.97
C LYS A 7 20.12 21.45 -32.64
N SER A 8 19.51 20.79 -33.62
CA SER A 8 18.24 20.05 -33.45
C SER A 8 18.39 18.64 -32.87
N ILE A 9 19.57 18.01 -32.93
CA ILE A 9 19.76 16.63 -32.45
C ILE A 9 19.88 16.55 -30.92
N VAL A 10 20.44 17.57 -30.27
CA VAL A 10 20.70 17.55 -28.81
C VAL A 10 19.41 17.64 -27.99
N ILE A 11 18.36 18.27 -28.52
CA ILE A 11 17.08 18.47 -27.80
C ILE A 11 16.28 17.15 -27.73
N PHE A 12 16.45 16.23 -28.68
CA PHE A 12 15.68 14.98 -28.72
C PHE A 12 16.16 13.94 -27.68
N LEU A 13 17.44 13.99 -27.29
CA LEU A 13 18.01 13.06 -26.30
C LEU A 13 17.65 13.38 -24.85
N ILE A 14 17.25 14.62 -24.55
CA ILE A 14 16.86 15.05 -23.20
C ILE A 14 15.41 14.63 -22.87
N PHE A 15 14.56 14.44 -23.89
CA PHE A 15 13.16 14.06 -23.70
C PHE A 15 12.92 12.57 -23.39
N LEU A 16 13.89 11.69 -23.64
CA LEU A 16 13.76 10.24 -23.39
C LEU A 16 14.16 9.80 -21.97
N PHE A 17 14.75 10.69 -21.16
CA PHE A 17 15.20 10.34 -19.81
C PHE A 17 14.21 10.72 -18.70
N VAL A 18 13.15 11.45 -19.02
CA VAL A 18 12.07 11.76 -18.08
C VAL A 18 10.95 10.73 -18.24
N SER A 19 11.32 9.44 -18.23
CA SER A 19 10.39 8.38 -17.87
C SER A 19 10.10 8.57 -16.38
N THR A 20 9.14 9.44 -16.07
CA THR A 20 8.59 9.56 -14.73
C THR A 20 8.11 8.18 -14.33
N PHE A 21 8.81 7.56 -13.38
CA PHE A 21 8.28 6.47 -12.58
C PHE A 21 7.09 7.03 -11.82
N LEU A 22 5.92 7.06 -12.44
CA LEU A 22 4.66 7.17 -11.73
C LEU A 22 4.49 5.81 -11.05
N HIS A 23 5.08 5.64 -9.86
CA HIS A 23 4.84 4.47 -9.04
C HIS A 23 3.35 4.50 -8.68
N ALA A 24 2.57 3.61 -9.29
CA ALA A 24 1.22 3.36 -8.84
C ALA A 24 1.29 2.89 -7.37
N GLN A 25 0.46 3.46 -6.51
CA GLN A 25 0.39 3.06 -5.11
C GLN A 25 -0.03 1.59 -5.05
N ASP A 26 0.78 0.75 -4.41
CA ASP A 26 0.56 -0.70 -4.32
C ASP A 26 -0.53 -1.08 -3.30
N TRP A 27 -1.27 -0.11 -2.80
CA TRP A 27 -2.37 -0.32 -1.86
C TRP A 27 -3.39 0.82 -1.95
N ILE A 28 -4.64 0.53 -1.56
CA ILE A 28 -5.73 1.51 -1.50
C ILE A 28 -6.56 1.32 -0.23
N VAL A 29 -7.14 2.42 0.28
CA VAL A 29 -8.16 2.34 1.33
C VAL A 29 -9.49 1.93 0.69
N ALA A 30 -9.99 0.74 1.04
CA ALA A 30 -11.25 0.20 0.54
C ALA A 30 -12.45 0.58 1.42
N GLY A 31 -12.22 0.96 2.68
CA GLY A 31 -13.29 1.37 3.58
C GLY A 31 -12.81 1.70 4.98
N LYS A 32 -13.73 2.19 5.80
CA LYS A 32 -13.50 2.47 7.23
C LYS A 32 -14.73 2.06 8.04
N ARG A 33 -14.50 1.58 9.26
CA ARG A 33 -15.57 1.31 10.23
C ARG A 33 -15.08 1.49 11.66
N GLY A 34 -15.60 2.51 12.35
CA GLY A 34 -15.08 2.89 13.67
C GLY A 34 -13.58 3.20 13.56
N ILE A 35 -12.76 2.58 14.40
CA ILE A 35 -11.29 2.73 14.39
C ILE A 35 -10.59 1.86 13.32
N MET A 36 -11.33 1.00 12.61
CA MET A 36 -10.76 0.08 11.62
C MET A 36 -10.69 0.74 10.25
N THR A 37 -9.52 0.69 9.64
CA THR A 37 -9.32 1.01 8.22
C THR A 37 -9.12 -0.29 7.44
N PHE A 38 -9.84 -0.45 6.33
CA PHE A 38 -9.72 -1.60 5.45
C PHE A 38 -8.87 -1.21 4.25
N VAL A 39 -7.84 -1.99 3.98
CA VAL A 39 -6.87 -1.73 2.91
C VAL A 39 -6.80 -2.92 1.98
N VAL A 40 -6.75 -2.65 0.68
CA VAL A 40 -6.45 -3.65 -0.34
C VAL A 40 -5.04 -3.39 -0.84
N VAL A 41 -4.16 -4.39 -0.74
CA VAL A 41 -2.83 -4.37 -1.35
C VAL A 41 -2.88 -5.01 -2.74
N SER A 42 -1.99 -4.58 -3.64
CA SER A 42 -1.83 -5.18 -4.96
C SER A 42 -1.46 -6.66 -4.82
N LYS A 43 -2.03 -7.50 -5.68
CA LYS A 43 -1.83 -8.95 -5.61
C LYS A 43 -0.37 -9.32 -5.87
N GLU A 44 0.28 -8.54 -6.72
CA GLU A 44 1.68 -8.68 -7.13
C GLU A 44 2.64 -8.43 -5.97
N ARG A 45 2.24 -7.61 -4.99
CA ARG A 45 3.04 -7.27 -3.81
C ARG A 45 2.49 -7.83 -2.52
N GLU A 46 1.53 -8.75 -2.57
CA GLU A 46 0.89 -9.27 -1.34
C GLU A 46 1.89 -9.95 -0.38
N ARG A 47 3.00 -10.47 -0.90
CA ARG A 47 4.08 -11.10 -0.11
C ARG A 47 5.19 -10.13 0.30
N ASP A 48 5.13 -8.89 -0.16
CA ASP A 48 6.14 -7.88 0.15
C ASP A 48 5.73 -7.07 1.37
N GLU A 49 6.39 -7.34 2.50
CA GLU A 49 6.12 -6.67 3.77
C GLU A 49 6.29 -5.14 3.71
N SER A 50 7.12 -4.62 2.80
CA SER A 50 7.38 -3.18 2.68
C SER A 50 6.14 -2.37 2.29
N VAL A 51 5.26 -2.94 1.45
CA VAL A 51 4.01 -2.28 1.01
C VAL A 51 3.07 -2.07 2.20
N TYR A 52 3.03 -3.01 3.14
CA TYR A 52 2.22 -2.90 4.34
C TYR A 52 2.79 -1.84 5.30
N LYS A 53 4.12 -1.79 5.45
CA LYS A 53 4.80 -0.78 6.28
C LYS A 53 4.56 0.63 5.77
N GLU A 54 4.64 0.83 4.46
CA GLU A 54 4.29 2.09 3.80
C GLU A 54 2.84 2.49 4.12
N ALA A 55 1.88 1.58 3.92
CA ALA A 55 0.48 1.84 4.24
C ALA A 55 0.24 2.17 5.72
N ILE A 56 0.89 1.44 6.63
CA ILE A 56 0.82 1.69 8.07
C ILE A 56 1.36 3.08 8.40
N GLN A 57 2.52 3.43 7.85
CA GLN A 57 3.13 4.73 8.08
C GLN A 57 2.22 5.87 7.59
N ASP A 58 1.67 5.75 6.39
CA ASP A 58 0.82 6.77 5.79
C ASP A 58 -0.52 6.92 6.52
N ILE A 59 -1.16 5.81 6.89
CA ILE A 59 -2.49 5.82 7.51
C ILE A 59 -2.41 6.15 9.02
N CYS A 60 -1.39 5.67 9.72
CA CYS A 60 -1.31 5.77 11.18
C CYS A 60 -0.45 6.94 11.70
N ALA A 61 0.19 7.74 10.83
CA ALA A 61 1.20 8.76 11.21
C ALA A 61 0.86 9.63 12.43
N ASN A 62 -0.42 9.96 12.64
CA ASN A 62 -0.87 10.88 13.69
C ASN A 62 -1.94 10.27 14.62
N ASN A 63 -2.06 8.94 14.68
CA ASN A 63 -3.14 8.28 15.41
C ASN A 63 -2.61 7.52 16.63
N ASP A 64 -3.03 7.95 17.82
CA ASP A 64 -2.80 7.23 19.09
C ASP A 64 -3.48 5.85 19.07
N TYR A 65 -4.52 5.67 18.28
CA TYR A 65 -5.17 4.37 18.08
C TYR A 65 -5.30 4.09 16.60
N CYS A 66 -4.67 3.02 16.11
CA CYS A 66 -4.72 2.68 14.71
C CYS A 66 -4.97 1.17 14.53
N LYS A 67 -6.02 0.81 13.79
CA LYS A 67 -6.32 -0.57 13.42
C LYS A 67 -6.47 -0.64 11.91
N ILE A 68 -5.61 -1.42 11.25
CA ILE A 68 -5.69 -1.65 9.80
C ILE A 68 -5.82 -3.14 9.55
N MET A 69 -6.73 -3.50 8.65
CA MET A 69 -6.99 -4.87 8.20
C MET A 69 -6.73 -4.92 6.70
N PHE A 70 -5.92 -5.86 6.25
CA PHE A 70 -5.45 -5.93 4.87
C PHE A 70 -5.97 -7.17 4.14
N TRP A 71 -6.42 -6.95 2.90
CA TRP A 71 -6.77 -7.99 1.92
C TRP A 71 -5.96 -7.79 0.65
N SER A 72 -5.77 -8.83 -0.15
CA SER A 72 -5.20 -8.73 -1.52
C SER A 72 -6.23 -8.93 -2.63
N ASN A 73 -7.51 -9.05 -2.25
CA ASN A 73 -8.64 -9.14 -3.15
C ASN A 73 -9.76 -8.25 -2.63
N SER A 74 -10.18 -7.27 -3.42
CA SER A 74 -11.20 -6.29 -3.03
C SER A 74 -12.56 -6.92 -2.73
N SER A 75 -12.87 -8.05 -3.37
CA SER A 75 -14.15 -8.77 -3.17
C SER A 75 -14.23 -9.44 -1.80
N ASP A 76 -13.10 -9.59 -1.10
CA ASP A 76 -13.03 -10.21 0.22
C ASP A 76 -13.08 -9.17 1.35
N VAL A 77 -13.11 -7.88 1.01
CA VAL A 77 -13.26 -6.79 1.98
C VAL A 77 -14.70 -6.77 2.49
N PRO A 78 -14.92 -6.72 3.82
CA PRO A 78 -16.26 -6.81 4.37
C PRO A 78 -17.10 -5.59 4.08
N THR A 79 -18.35 -5.84 3.68
CA THR A 79 -19.36 -4.79 3.42
C THR A 79 -20.37 -4.66 4.57
N SER A 80 -20.37 -5.59 5.52
CA SER A 80 -21.24 -5.59 6.71
C SER A 80 -20.51 -6.12 7.95
N TRP A 81 -21.12 -6.01 9.14
CA TRP A 81 -20.61 -6.65 10.38
C TRP A 81 -21.77 -7.45 11.01
N PRO A 82 -21.57 -8.65 11.58
CA PRO A 82 -20.32 -9.42 11.71
C PRO A 82 -19.68 -9.79 10.34
N MET A 83 -18.35 -9.94 10.27
CA MET A 83 -17.63 -10.42 9.09
C MET A 83 -17.96 -11.89 8.99
N ASN A 84 -18.17 -12.38 7.78
CA ASN A 84 -18.26 -13.82 7.59
C ASN A 84 -16.87 -14.47 7.75
N GLU A 85 -16.86 -15.79 7.85
CA GLU A 85 -15.62 -16.55 8.05
C GLU A 85 -14.63 -16.36 6.90
N HIS A 86 -15.12 -16.29 5.66
CA HIS A 86 -14.30 -16.09 4.47
C HIS A 86 -13.58 -14.73 4.51
N GLU A 87 -14.31 -13.63 4.71
CA GLU A 87 -13.76 -12.28 4.88
C GLU A 87 -12.73 -12.21 6.01
N LYS A 88 -12.97 -12.95 7.10
CA LYS A 88 -12.02 -13.01 8.22
C LYS A 88 -10.75 -13.76 7.84
N ASN A 89 -10.85 -14.92 7.19
CA ASN A 89 -9.72 -15.81 6.93
C ASN A 89 -8.92 -15.42 5.66
N SER A 90 -9.50 -14.60 4.78
CA SER A 90 -8.87 -14.09 3.56
C SER A 90 -7.88 -12.94 3.80
N LYS A 91 -7.85 -12.37 5.01
CA LYS A 91 -6.87 -11.33 5.35
C LYS A 91 -5.44 -11.80 5.14
N VAL A 92 -4.62 -10.88 4.64
CA VAL A 92 -3.18 -11.09 4.41
C VAL A 92 -2.32 -10.41 5.47
N ALA A 93 -2.85 -9.38 6.14
CA ALA A 93 -2.21 -8.79 7.31
C ALA A 93 -3.22 -8.10 8.24
N ASP A 94 -2.79 -7.87 9.47
CA ASP A 94 -3.50 -7.14 10.50
C ASP A 94 -2.50 -6.27 11.27
N TYR A 95 -2.75 -4.97 11.35
CA TYR A 95 -1.98 -4.04 12.16
C TYR A 95 -2.83 -3.45 13.27
N TYR A 96 -2.23 -3.26 14.44
CA TYR A 96 -2.83 -2.59 15.59
C TYR A 96 -1.78 -1.78 16.36
N HIS A 97 -2.14 -0.56 16.72
CA HIS A 97 -1.39 0.31 17.60
C HIS A 97 -2.32 0.94 18.63
N ASN A 98 -1.90 0.92 19.89
CA ASN A 98 -2.52 1.65 21.00
C ASN A 98 -1.45 2.44 21.74
N GLY A 99 -1.45 3.74 21.55
CA GLY A 99 -0.52 4.71 22.14
C GLY A 99 -0.70 4.89 23.65
N ASN A 100 -1.87 4.54 24.21
CA ASN A 100 -2.06 4.59 25.66
C ASN A 100 -1.31 3.46 26.37
N SER A 101 -1.26 2.27 25.79
CA SER A 101 -0.52 1.12 26.35
C SER A 101 0.88 0.93 25.74
N GLY A 102 1.17 1.59 24.61
CA GLY A 102 2.35 1.33 23.79
C GLY A 102 2.29 0.01 23.01
N GLU A 103 1.14 -0.68 23.01
CA GLU A 103 1.01 -1.95 22.30
C GLU A 103 1.05 -1.73 20.79
N VAL A 104 1.93 -2.48 20.12
CA VAL A 104 2.03 -2.55 18.67
C VAL A 104 1.99 -4.01 18.26
N LYS A 105 1.09 -4.36 17.34
CA LYS A 105 1.00 -5.70 16.78
C LYS A 105 0.87 -5.63 15.27
N PHE A 106 1.78 -6.31 14.58
CA PHE A 106 1.70 -6.55 13.14
C PHE A 106 1.70 -8.05 12.89
N ILE A 107 0.57 -8.57 12.43
CA ILE A 107 0.39 -9.97 12.05
C ILE A 107 0.43 -10.01 10.52
N PHE A 108 1.46 -10.61 9.97
CA PHE A 108 1.65 -10.73 8.52
C PHE A 108 1.59 -12.21 8.13
N LYS A 109 0.72 -12.56 7.18
CA LYS A 109 0.45 -13.95 6.82
C LYS A 109 1.68 -14.69 6.28
N TYR A 110 2.62 -13.97 5.68
CA TYR A 110 3.79 -14.54 5.01
C TYR A 110 5.09 -14.36 5.81
N SER A 111 5.02 -14.13 7.13
CA SER A 111 6.21 -13.91 7.97
C SER A 111 7.18 -15.10 7.98
N ASP A 112 6.66 -16.31 7.82
CA ASP A 112 7.41 -17.56 7.97
C ASP A 112 7.94 -18.11 6.63
N ASP A 113 7.71 -17.39 5.52
CA ASP A 113 8.10 -17.80 4.16
C ASP A 113 9.54 -17.35 3.78
N ASN A 114 10.32 -16.84 4.74
CA ASN A 114 11.71 -16.36 4.56
C ASN A 114 12.77 -17.34 5.08
#